data_AF-A0A4Q9YT02-F1
#
_entry.id   AF-A0A4Q9YT02-F1
#
_cell.length_a   1.000
_cell.length_b   1.000
_cell.length_c   1.000
_cell.angle_alpha   90.00
_cell.angle_beta   90.00
_cell.angle_gamma   90.00
#
_symmetry.space_group_name_H-M   'P 1'
#
loop_
_entity.id
_entity.type
_entity.pdbx_description
1 polymer ?
#
loop_
_entity_poly.entity_id
_entity_poly.type
_entity_poly.pdbx_seq_one_letter_code
_entity_poly.pdbx_strand_id
1 'polypeptide(L)'
;MNNLNKIVQHLIESKAAKIQFATAFVWYNYIINESEISLKDINEYFTKCSLPKYNQTFLKRDLRASKNVTKGTKTDTYVPVRKYIDSMNDLYSFAIKINEEIQTDDSIIPDILTKSTRGYIENLAKQINASYNYHIYDGCAILMRRLLEILLIHSYESHQIENLITENDGYKNLSYIINYTCSNKPFTLSKDAIETLDSFRIIGNFSAHRIQYNAKRKDIENIKLHYRMAIEELLYASKIKR
;
A
#
# COMPACT_ATOMS: atom_id res chain seq x y z
N MET A 1 -6.11 -23.82 6.58
CA MET A 1 -4.87 -24.62 6.38
C MET A 1 -3.69 -23.67 6.24
N ASN A 2 -2.70 -23.76 7.13
CA ASN A 2 -1.51 -22.88 7.14
C ASN A 2 -0.77 -22.92 5.78
N ASN A 3 -0.27 -21.79 5.27
CA ASN A 3 0.47 -21.69 4.00
C ASN A 3 1.60 -22.71 3.93
N LEU A 4 2.32 -22.91 5.05
CA LEU A 4 3.36 -23.92 5.18
C LEU A 4 2.84 -25.35 4.90
N ASN A 5 1.66 -25.71 5.39
CA ASN A 5 1.09 -27.04 5.19
C ASN A 5 0.70 -27.28 3.73
N LYS A 6 0.24 -26.24 3.01
CA LYS A 6 -0.05 -26.33 1.58
C LYS A 6 1.22 -26.59 0.76
N ILE A 7 2.31 -25.90 1.08
CA ILE A 7 3.63 -26.13 0.46
C ILE A 7 4.09 -27.57 0.71
N VAL A 8 4.02 -28.04 1.96
CA VAL A 8 4.41 -29.41 2.33
C VAL A 8 3.56 -30.45 1.61
N GLN A 9 2.24 -30.26 1.55
CA GLN A 9 1.35 -31.18 0.83
C GLN A 9 1.74 -31.28 -0.64
N HIS A 10 1.95 -30.15 -1.32
CA HIS A 10 2.41 -30.15 -2.71
C HIS A 10 3.75 -30.87 -2.89
N LEU A 11 4.71 -30.69 -1.96
CA LEU A 11 6.00 -31.39 -2.00
C LEU A 11 5.84 -32.91 -1.80
N ILE A 12 4.90 -33.34 -0.96
CA ILE A 12 4.58 -34.76 -0.78
C ILE A 12 3.97 -35.34 -2.06
N GLU A 13 2.98 -34.65 -2.65
CA GLU A 13 2.27 -35.07 -3.86
C GLU A 13 3.22 -35.16 -5.07
N SER A 14 4.17 -34.25 -5.17
CA SER A 14 5.24 -34.26 -6.19
C SER A 14 6.38 -35.25 -5.91
N LYS A 15 6.29 -36.04 -4.82
CA LYS A 15 7.32 -37.01 -4.39
C LYS A 15 8.70 -36.37 -4.25
N ALA A 16 8.74 -35.14 -3.73
CA ALA A 16 9.97 -34.40 -3.57
C ALA A 16 10.97 -35.12 -2.66
N ALA A 17 12.25 -35.01 -2.96
CA ALA A 17 13.32 -35.51 -2.10
C ALA A 17 13.37 -34.72 -0.78
N LYS A 18 13.85 -35.35 0.29
CA LYS A 18 13.91 -34.73 1.63
C LYS A 18 14.67 -33.40 1.66
N ILE A 19 15.69 -33.24 0.80
CA ILE A 19 16.44 -31.99 0.64
C ILE A 19 15.59 -30.86 0.07
N GLN A 20 14.60 -31.14 -0.78
CA GLN A 20 13.70 -30.13 -1.34
C GLN A 20 12.76 -29.56 -0.28
N PHE A 21 12.34 -30.39 0.70
CA PHE A 21 11.63 -29.89 1.88
C PHE A 21 12.51 -28.94 2.70
N ALA A 22 13.78 -29.32 2.92
CA ALA A 22 14.70 -28.47 3.66
C ALA A 22 14.96 -27.12 2.94
N THR A 23 15.19 -27.13 1.62
CA THR A 23 15.38 -25.88 0.86
C THR A 23 14.09 -25.05 0.81
N ALA A 24 12.92 -25.68 0.75
CA ALA A 24 11.64 -24.99 0.83
C ALA A 24 11.41 -24.34 2.20
N PHE A 25 11.83 -24.97 3.31
CA PHE A 25 11.78 -24.34 4.64
C PHE A 25 12.75 -23.17 4.78
N VAL A 26 13.94 -23.26 4.15
CA VAL A 26 14.88 -22.13 4.07
C VAL A 26 14.23 -20.95 3.33
N TRP A 27 13.61 -21.19 2.17
CA TRP A 27 12.88 -20.17 1.43
C TRP A 27 11.68 -19.61 2.23
N TYR A 28 10.88 -20.48 2.84
CA TYR A 28 9.69 -20.07 3.60
C TYR A 28 10.06 -19.19 4.80
N ASN A 29 11.12 -19.52 5.53
CA ASN A 29 11.62 -18.66 6.60
C ASN A 29 12.07 -17.29 6.06
N TYR A 30 12.75 -17.29 4.92
CA TYR A 30 13.25 -16.06 4.31
C TYR A 30 12.11 -15.10 3.93
N ILE A 31 11.01 -15.59 3.35
CA ILE A 31 9.88 -14.73 2.95
C ILE A 31 9.03 -14.24 4.12
N ILE A 32 9.06 -14.92 5.27
CA ILE A 32 8.27 -14.54 6.46
C ILE A 32 9.06 -13.65 7.41
N ASN A 33 10.35 -13.94 7.60
CA ASN A 33 11.18 -13.33 8.63
C ASN A 33 12.36 -12.51 8.09
N GLU A 34 12.54 -12.45 6.76
CA GLU A 34 13.66 -11.76 6.10
C GLU A 34 15.04 -12.07 6.72
N SER A 35 15.22 -13.32 7.15
CA SER A 35 16.39 -13.75 7.92
C SER A 35 16.94 -15.10 7.49
N GLU A 36 18.22 -15.29 7.78
CA GLU A 36 18.91 -16.58 7.67
C GLU A 36 18.36 -17.58 8.69
N ILE A 37 18.42 -18.87 8.34
CA ILE A 37 17.86 -19.96 9.18
C ILE A 37 18.96 -20.93 9.63
N SER A 38 18.91 -21.42 10.87
CA SER A 38 19.84 -22.43 11.38
C SER A 38 19.38 -23.87 11.07
N LEU A 39 20.30 -24.84 11.16
CA LEU A 39 19.98 -26.27 11.04
C LEU A 39 18.94 -26.75 12.08
N LYS A 40 18.93 -26.13 13.27
CA LYS A 40 17.97 -26.44 14.32
C LYS A 40 16.57 -26.01 13.89
N ASP A 41 16.44 -24.77 13.43
CA ASP A 41 15.16 -24.18 13.05
C ASP A 41 14.56 -24.87 11.81
N ILE A 42 15.39 -25.31 10.85
CA ILE A 42 14.94 -26.16 9.74
C ILE A 42 14.27 -27.43 10.27
N ASN A 43 14.85 -28.08 11.28
CA ASN A 43 14.26 -29.27 11.91
C ASN A 43 13.01 -28.97 12.75
N GLU A 44 12.87 -27.75 13.26
CA GLU A 44 11.63 -27.29 13.88
C GLU A 44 10.50 -27.21 12.84
N TYR A 45 10.78 -26.77 11.60
CA TYR A 45 9.80 -26.84 10.50
C TYR A 45 9.40 -28.27 10.15
N PHE A 46 10.35 -29.21 10.07
CA PHE A 46 10.03 -30.64 9.91
C PHE A 46 9.06 -31.11 11.01
N THR A 47 9.35 -30.78 12.26
CA THR A 47 8.53 -31.18 13.41
C THR A 47 7.14 -30.53 13.38
N LYS A 48 7.05 -29.23 13.09
CA LYS A 48 5.78 -28.48 12.94
C LYS A 48 4.88 -29.07 11.86
N CYS A 49 5.47 -29.60 10.79
CA CYS A 49 4.76 -30.22 9.69
C CYS A 49 4.51 -31.72 9.90
N SER A 50 4.78 -32.27 11.09
CA SER A 50 4.66 -33.70 11.40
C SER A 50 5.51 -34.60 10.48
N LEU A 51 6.66 -34.11 10.02
CA LEU A 51 7.62 -34.82 9.18
C LEU A 51 8.80 -35.33 10.02
N PRO A 52 9.43 -36.45 9.63
CA PRO A 52 10.60 -36.96 10.32
C PRO A 52 11.78 -36.00 10.15
N LYS A 53 12.42 -35.65 11.28
CA LYS A 53 13.60 -34.76 11.32
C LYS A 53 14.67 -35.19 10.30
N TYR A 54 15.37 -34.20 9.76
CA TYR A 54 16.56 -34.42 8.96
C TYR A 54 17.76 -34.58 9.89
N ASN A 55 18.50 -35.69 9.73
CA ASN A 55 19.76 -35.87 10.44
C ASN A 55 20.68 -34.67 10.21
N GLN A 56 21.16 -34.04 11.28
CA GLN A 56 21.86 -32.74 11.18
C GLN A 56 23.14 -32.81 10.35
N THR A 57 23.90 -33.90 10.43
CA THR A 57 25.14 -34.09 9.66
C THR A 57 24.83 -34.18 8.16
N PHE A 58 23.81 -34.97 7.79
CA PHE A 58 23.39 -35.08 6.39
C PHE A 58 22.73 -33.79 5.89
N LEU A 59 21.90 -33.13 6.71
CA LEU A 59 21.27 -31.86 6.36
C LEU A 59 22.33 -30.81 6.03
N LYS A 60 23.35 -30.66 6.89
CA LYS A 60 24.46 -29.73 6.69
C LYS A 60 25.22 -30.02 5.41
N ARG A 61 25.52 -31.29 5.13
CA ARG A 61 26.20 -31.73 3.91
C ARG A 61 25.36 -31.42 2.66
N ASP A 62 24.08 -31.79 2.68
CA ASP A 62 23.20 -31.71 1.53
C ASP A 62 22.83 -30.24 1.21
N LEU A 63 22.65 -29.39 2.23
CA LEU A 63 22.49 -27.94 2.04
C LEU A 63 23.73 -27.30 1.44
N ARG A 64 24.94 -27.73 1.86
CA ARG A 64 26.20 -27.22 1.26
C ARG A 64 26.36 -27.64 -0.21
N ALA A 65 25.80 -28.78 -0.60
CA ALA A 65 25.83 -29.27 -1.98
C ALA A 65 24.70 -28.70 -2.86
N SER A 66 23.64 -28.16 -2.24
CA SER A 66 22.47 -27.64 -2.94
C SER A 66 22.75 -26.31 -3.64
N LYS A 67 22.33 -26.19 -4.90
CA LYS A 67 22.40 -24.94 -5.68
C LYS A 67 21.32 -23.92 -5.29
N ASN A 68 20.36 -24.34 -4.48
CA ASN A 68 19.18 -23.54 -4.13
C ASN A 68 19.41 -22.65 -2.90
N VAL A 69 20.47 -22.90 -2.13
CA VAL A 69 20.78 -22.20 -0.89
C VAL A 69 22.27 -21.86 -0.82
N THR A 70 22.61 -20.84 -0.05
CA THR A 70 23.98 -20.43 0.28
C THR A 70 24.13 -20.28 1.79
N LYS A 71 25.37 -20.27 2.29
CA LYS A 71 25.64 -19.98 3.69
C LYS A 71 25.23 -18.55 4.04
N GLY A 72 24.66 -18.38 5.23
CA GLY A 72 24.41 -17.09 5.84
C GLY A 72 25.68 -16.46 6.42
N THR A 73 25.52 -15.34 7.11
CA THR A 73 26.62 -14.62 7.76
C THR A 73 26.99 -15.24 9.10
N LYS A 74 26.02 -15.86 9.78
CA LYS A 74 26.25 -16.61 11.02
C LYS A 74 26.70 -18.05 10.77
N THR A 75 27.25 -18.66 11.81
CA THR A 75 27.72 -20.05 11.76
C THR A 75 26.56 -21.02 11.54
N ASP A 76 26.69 -21.88 10.53
CA ASP A 76 25.71 -22.91 10.17
C ASP A 76 24.28 -22.38 9.92
N THR A 77 24.19 -21.14 9.44
CA THR A 77 22.95 -20.58 8.89
C THR A 77 22.96 -20.60 7.37
N TYR A 78 21.76 -20.54 6.78
CA TYR A 78 21.54 -20.63 5.35
C TYR A 78 20.48 -19.61 4.88
N VAL A 79 20.63 -19.16 3.64
CA VAL A 79 19.68 -18.31 2.93
C VAL A 79 19.41 -18.89 1.53
N PRO A 80 18.23 -18.68 0.95
CA PRO A 80 17.95 -19.12 -0.42
C PRO A 80 18.73 -18.27 -1.44
N VAL A 81 19.13 -18.89 -2.55
CA VAL A 81 19.74 -18.16 -3.68
C VAL A 81 18.66 -17.39 -4.44
N ARG A 82 18.97 -16.19 -4.96
CA ARG A 82 18.02 -15.33 -5.70
C ARG A 82 17.19 -16.07 -6.74
N LYS A 83 17.83 -16.85 -7.63
CA LYS A 83 17.13 -17.64 -8.65
C LYS A 83 16.12 -18.63 -8.06
N TYR A 84 16.43 -19.19 -6.89
CA TYR A 84 15.52 -20.09 -6.19
C TYR A 84 14.37 -19.34 -5.52
N ILE A 85 14.63 -18.16 -4.96
CA ILE A 85 13.59 -17.25 -4.44
C ILE A 85 12.56 -16.96 -5.52
N ASP A 86 13.01 -16.51 -6.70
CA ASP A 86 12.12 -16.16 -7.80
C ASP A 86 11.24 -17.37 -8.20
N SER A 87 11.87 -18.54 -8.41
CA SER A 87 11.13 -19.77 -8.79
C SER A 87 10.11 -20.24 -7.75
N MET A 88 10.42 -20.07 -6.46
CA MET A 88 9.53 -20.50 -5.37
C MET A 88 8.43 -19.47 -5.13
N ASN A 89 8.71 -18.18 -5.34
CA ASN A 89 7.71 -17.11 -5.29
C ASN A 89 6.67 -17.28 -6.41
N ASP A 90 7.11 -17.64 -7.62
CA ASP A 90 6.20 -17.93 -8.73
C ASP A 90 5.33 -19.16 -8.42
N LEU A 91 5.93 -20.22 -7.88
CA LEU A 91 5.23 -21.48 -7.58
C LEU A 91 4.27 -21.36 -6.38
N TYR A 92 4.62 -20.56 -5.38
CA TYR A 92 3.91 -20.45 -4.11
C TYR A 92 3.54 -18.99 -3.78
N SER A 93 3.03 -18.27 -4.78
CA SER A 93 2.63 -16.86 -4.65
C SER A 93 1.67 -16.61 -3.47
N PHE A 94 0.79 -17.57 -3.17
CA PHE A 94 -0.14 -17.50 -2.02
C PHE A 94 0.56 -17.46 -0.65
N ALA A 95 1.82 -17.88 -0.55
CA ALA A 95 2.56 -17.93 0.70
C ALA A 95 3.33 -16.62 0.99
N ILE A 96 3.48 -15.77 -0.03
CA ILE A 96 4.15 -14.48 0.09
C ILE A 96 3.22 -13.55 0.87
N LYS A 97 3.74 -12.95 1.94
CA LYS A 97 3.03 -11.87 2.62
C LYS A 97 2.96 -10.69 1.65
N ILE A 98 1.75 -10.37 1.18
CA ILE A 98 1.56 -9.18 0.36
C ILE A 98 1.90 -7.99 1.25
N ASN A 99 2.95 -7.25 0.90
CA ASN A 99 3.24 -5.98 1.54
C ASN A 99 2.17 -4.98 1.07
N GLU A 100 1.34 -4.51 1.99
CA GLU A 100 0.33 -3.47 1.72
C GLU A 100 0.93 -2.06 1.78
N GLU A 101 2.23 -1.93 2.05
CA GLU A 101 2.93 -0.66 2.04
C GLU A 101 2.93 -0.04 0.64
N ILE A 102 2.43 1.19 0.57
CA ILE A 102 2.34 1.94 -0.67
C ILE A 102 3.69 2.63 -0.91
N GLN A 103 4.38 2.23 -1.97
CA GLN A 103 5.62 2.88 -2.42
C GLN A 103 5.32 4.06 -3.34
N THR A 104 5.75 5.25 -2.93
CA THR A 104 5.49 6.51 -3.65
C THR A 104 6.65 7.49 -3.45
N ASP A 105 6.65 8.55 -4.25
CA ASP A 105 7.43 9.76 -3.99
C ASP A 105 6.47 10.93 -3.68
N ASP A 106 7.02 12.15 -3.59
CA ASP A 106 6.29 13.40 -3.34
C ASP A 106 5.73 14.06 -4.62
N SER A 107 5.29 13.26 -5.62
CA SER A 107 4.90 13.76 -6.95
C SER A 107 3.73 14.76 -6.94
N ILE A 108 2.71 14.54 -6.09
CA ILE A 108 1.50 15.38 -6.04
C ILE A 108 1.33 16.01 -4.66
N ILE A 109 1.33 15.20 -3.60
CA ILE A 109 1.24 15.67 -2.21
C ILE A 109 2.52 15.28 -1.48
N PRO A 110 3.35 16.23 -1.04
CA PRO A 110 4.50 15.92 -0.23
C PRO A 110 4.13 15.27 1.11
N ASP A 111 4.85 14.22 1.50
CA ASP A 111 4.62 13.49 2.75
C ASP A 111 4.63 14.41 3.97
N ILE A 112 5.49 15.44 3.98
CA ILE A 112 5.59 16.43 5.06
C ILE A 112 4.28 17.21 5.34
N LEU A 113 3.34 17.23 4.38
CA LEU A 113 2.04 17.87 4.57
C LEU A 113 1.07 16.99 5.37
N THR A 114 1.16 15.67 5.23
CA THR A 114 0.15 14.75 5.79
C THR A 114 0.71 13.80 6.85
N LYS A 115 2.03 13.68 6.97
CA LYS A 115 2.70 12.84 7.96
C LYS A 115 2.31 13.23 9.39
N SER A 116 2.09 12.22 10.23
CA SER A 116 1.67 12.39 11.63
C SER A 116 0.32 13.09 11.78
N THR A 117 -0.58 12.90 10.82
CA THR A 117 -1.97 13.35 10.89
C THR A 117 -2.89 12.16 11.16
N ARG A 118 -4.05 12.08 10.51
CA ARG A 118 -4.98 10.95 10.63
C ARG A 118 -4.56 9.88 9.62
N GLY A 119 -4.54 8.61 10.02
CA GLY A 119 -4.02 7.51 9.18
C GLY A 119 -4.71 7.37 7.82
N TYR A 120 -6.00 7.70 7.70
CA TYR A 120 -6.69 7.69 6.41
C TYR A 120 -6.30 8.86 5.49
N ILE A 121 -5.87 10.00 6.03
CA ILE A 121 -5.36 11.14 5.25
C ILE A 121 -3.98 10.79 4.71
N GLU A 122 -3.10 10.26 5.56
CA GLU A 122 -1.78 9.77 5.16
C GLU A 122 -1.89 8.70 4.07
N ASN A 123 -2.76 7.70 4.28
CA ASN A 123 -2.98 6.66 3.29
C ASN A 123 -3.55 7.20 1.98
N LEU A 124 -4.48 8.17 2.01
CA LEU A 124 -4.99 8.79 0.79
C LEU A 124 -3.91 9.56 0.04
N ALA A 125 -3.06 10.33 0.73
CA ALA A 125 -1.96 11.05 0.09
C ALA A 125 -1.00 10.10 -0.63
N LYS A 126 -0.62 9.00 0.04
CA LYS A 126 0.17 7.93 -0.57
C LYS A 126 -0.55 7.30 -1.76
N GLN A 127 -1.84 6.97 -1.65
CA GLN A 127 -2.60 6.40 -2.77
C GLN A 127 -2.67 7.35 -3.97
N ILE A 128 -2.80 8.66 -3.75
CA ILE A 128 -2.78 9.68 -4.79
C ILE A 128 -1.42 9.66 -5.51
N ASN A 129 -0.31 9.78 -4.78
CA ASN A 129 1.03 9.74 -5.36
C ASN A 129 1.27 8.41 -6.10
N ALA A 130 0.94 7.27 -5.50
CA ALA A 130 1.06 5.96 -6.15
C ALA A 130 0.28 5.89 -7.47
N SER A 131 -1.00 6.28 -7.45
CA SER A 131 -1.84 6.23 -8.65
C SER A 131 -1.28 7.12 -9.78
N TYR A 132 -0.66 8.26 -9.45
CA TYR A 132 0.05 9.08 -10.41
C TYR A 132 1.31 8.37 -10.95
N ASN A 133 2.15 7.83 -10.06
CA ASN A 133 3.41 7.17 -10.40
C ASN A 133 3.21 5.92 -11.27
N TYR A 134 2.11 5.20 -11.07
CA TYR A 134 1.73 4.00 -11.83
C TYR A 134 0.77 4.30 -12.99
N HIS A 135 0.64 5.56 -13.41
CA HIS A 135 -0.11 5.97 -14.61
C HIS A 135 -1.63 5.69 -14.55
N ILE A 136 -2.19 5.55 -13.34
CA ILE A 136 -3.62 5.31 -13.09
C ILE A 136 -4.32 6.67 -12.91
N TYR A 137 -4.34 7.49 -13.97
CA TYR A 137 -4.72 8.91 -13.87
C TYR A 137 -6.19 9.15 -13.51
N ASP A 138 -7.13 8.31 -13.98
CA ASP A 138 -8.53 8.40 -13.55
C ASP A 138 -8.66 8.11 -12.05
N GLY A 139 -7.97 7.07 -11.58
CA GLY A 139 -7.88 6.73 -10.16
C GLY A 139 -7.25 7.87 -9.35
N CYS A 140 -6.20 8.50 -9.86
CA CYS A 140 -5.56 9.66 -9.26
C CYS A 140 -6.56 10.81 -9.09
N ALA A 141 -7.28 11.20 -10.14
CA ALA A 141 -8.27 12.27 -10.08
C ALA A 141 -9.41 11.97 -9.07
N ILE A 142 -9.87 10.72 -9.00
CA ILE A 142 -10.90 10.28 -8.05
C ILE A 142 -10.39 10.34 -6.61
N LEU A 143 -9.17 9.87 -6.35
CA LEU A 143 -8.56 9.93 -5.02
C LEU A 143 -8.28 11.38 -4.60
N MET A 144 -7.84 12.23 -5.52
CA MET A 144 -7.64 13.66 -5.28
C MET A 144 -8.95 14.35 -4.88
N ARG A 145 -10.05 14.04 -5.59
CA ARG A 145 -11.40 14.50 -5.25
C ARG A 145 -11.82 14.04 -3.85
N ARG A 146 -11.59 12.77 -3.51
CA ARG A 146 -11.93 12.20 -2.20
C ARG A 146 -11.19 12.88 -1.05
N LEU A 147 -9.89 13.13 -1.18
CA LEU A 147 -9.13 13.83 -0.15
C LEU A 147 -9.63 15.27 0.05
N LEU A 148 -9.92 15.97 -1.04
CA LEU A 148 -10.48 17.33 -1.00
C LEU A 148 -11.82 17.36 -0.26
N GLU A 149 -12.72 16.40 -0.55
CA GLU A 149 -14.00 16.26 0.14
C GLU A 149 -13.84 16.04 1.65
N ILE A 150 -12.96 15.12 2.04
CA ILE A 150 -12.67 14.82 3.44
C ILE A 150 -12.14 16.06 4.19
N LEU A 151 -11.22 16.80 3.57
CA LEU A 151 -10.65 18.00 4.22
C LEU A 151 -11.64 19.16 4.27
N LEU A 152 -12.53 19.30 3.27
CA LEU A 152 -13.65 20.25 3.37
C LEU A 152 -14.55 19.88 4.54
N ILE A 153 -14.99 18.63 4.66
CA ILE A 153 -15.82 18.16 5.77
C ILE A 153 -15.15 18.47 7.12
N HIS A 154 -13.87 18.13 7.29
CA HIS A 154 -13.15 18.46 8.53
C HIS A 154 -13.00 19.96 8.76
N SER A 155 -12.95 20.77 7.71
CA SER A 155 -12.96 22.23 7.85
C SER A 155 -14.27 22.71 8.45
N TYR A 156 -15.42 22.22 7.98
CA TYR A 156 -16.73 22.54 8.59
C TYR A 156 -16.85 22.03 10.03
N GLU A 157 -16.48 20.77 10.28
CA GLU A 157 -16.52 20.17 11.63
C GLU A 157 -15.65 20.95 12.63
N SER A 158 -14.44 21.35 12.24
CA SER A 158 -13.52 22.09 13.11
C SER A 158 -13.99 23.52 13.45
N HIS A 159 -14.94 24.03 12.67
CA HIS A 159 -15.60 25.33 12.86
C HIS A 159 -17.01 25.19 13.48
N GLN A 160 -17.46 23.97 13.79
CA GLN A 160 -18.78 23.69 14.41
C GLN A 160 -19.96 24.17 13.56
N ILE A 161 -19.85 24.03 12.24
CA ILE A 161 -20.83 24.46 11.24
C ILE A 161 -21.18 23.34 10.24
N GLU A 162 -20.94 22.09 10.61
CA GLU A 162 -21.25 20.90 9.82
C GLU A 162 -22.73 20.81 9.47
N ASN A 163 -23.61 21.36 10.30
CA ASN A 163 -25.05 21.42 10.07
C ASN A 163 -25.43 22.10 8.74
N LEU A 164 -24.56 22.94 8.18
CA LEU A 164 -24.76 23.60 6.88
C LEU A 164 -24.59 22.64 5.70
N ILE A 165 -23.83 21.55 5.90
CA ILE A 165 -23.46 20.58 4.86
C ILE A 165 -24.00 19.18 5.14
N THR A 166 -24.80 18.99 6.18
CA THR A 166 -25.46 17.71 6.51
C THR A 166 -26.94 17.72 6.14
N GLU A 167 -27.47 16.54 5.81
CA GLU A 167 -28.90 16.27 5.60
C GLU A 167 -29.20 14.80 5.92
N ASN A 168 -30.25 14.53 6.69
CA ASN A 168 -30.69 13.17 7.08
C ASN A 168 -29.55 12.29 7.64
N ASP A 169 -28.83 12.79 8.64
CA ASP A 169 -27.68 12.12 9.29
C ASP A 169 -26.47 11.80 8.38
N GLY A 170 -26.43 12.36 7.16
CA GLY A 170 -25.32 12.22 6.22
C GLY A 170 -24.79 13.56 5.70
N TYR A 171 -23.58 13.56 5.14
CA TYR A 171 -23.04 14.71 4.43
C TYR A 171 -23.66 14.83 3.03
N LYS A 172 -23.96 16.07 2.63
CA LYS A 172 -24.36 16.39 1.26
C LYS A 172 -23.20 16.08 0.30
N ASN A 173 -23.54 15.85 -0.96
CA ASN A 173 -22.52 15.52 -1.97
C ASN A 173 -21.47 16.63 -2.12
N LEU A 174 -20.26 16.26 -2.56
CA LEU A 174 -19.17 17.21 -2.77
C LEU A 174 -19.54 18.45 -3.60
N SER A 175 -20.38 18.31 -4.63
CA SER A 175 -20.78 19.46 -5.46
C SER A 175 -21.54 20.49 -4.64
N TYR A 176 -22.43 20.07 -3.74
CA TYR A 176 -23.10 20.96 -2.81
C TYR A 176 -22.09 21.64 -1.87
N ILE A 177 -21.21 20.86 -1.25
CA ILE A 177 -20.22 21.37 -0.28
C ILE A 177 -19.33 22.43 -0.94
N ILE A 178 -18.82 22.17 -2.14
CA ILE A 178 -17.98 23.11 -2.90
C ILE A 178 -18.78 24.38 -3.22
N ASN A 179 -19.97 24.26 -3.80
CA ASN A 179 -20.80 25.41 -4.15
C ASN A 179 -21.12 26.29 -2.93
N TYR A 180 -21.44 25.65 -1.79
CA TYR A 180 -21.71 26.35 -0.54
C TYR A 180 -20.46 27.08 -0.03
N THR A 181 -19.30 26.41 -0.07
CA THR A 181 -18.01 26.97 0.36
C THR A 181 -17.63 28.18 -0.50
N CYS A 182 -17.73 28.08 -1.83
CA CYS A 182 -17.43 29.17 -2.76
C CYS A 182 -18.35 30.38 -2.56
N SER A 183 -19.64 30.14 -2.31
CA SER A 183 -20.65 31.21 -2.21
C SER A 183 -20.63 31.92 -0.86
N ASN A 184 -20.54 31.16 0.24
CA ASN A 184 -20.73 31.68 1.59
C ASN A 184 -19.42 31.93 2.33
N LYS A 185 -18.29 31.38 1.85
CA LYS A 185 -16.95 31.54 2.44
C LYS A 185 -16.96 31.33 3.98
N PRO A 186 -17.44 30.16 4.46
CA PRO A 186 -17.65 29.92 5.89
C PRO A 186 -16.36 29.91 6.72
N PHE A 187 -15.22 29.71 6.07
CA PHE A 187 -13.88 29.82 6.63
C PHE A 187 -12.94 30.41 5.58
N THR A 188 -11.78 30.88 6.03
CA THR A 188 -10.82 31.60 5.17
C THR A 188 -10.08 30.63 4.26
N LEU A 189 -10.26 30.81 2.96
CA LEU A 189 -9.46 30.22 1.88
C LEU A 189 -9.02 31.33 0.92
N SER A 190 -7.88 31.16 0.28
CA SER A 190 -7.44 32.07 -0.79
C SER A 190 -8.37 31.97 -1.99
N LYS A 191 -8.37 33.03 -2.82
CA LYS A 191 -9.13 33.04 -4.07
C LYS A 191 -8.70 31.87 -4.97
N ASP A 192 -7.40 31.60 -5.04
CA ASP A 192 -6.84 30.52 -5.84
C ASP A 192 -7.30 29.15 -5.32
N ALA A 193 -7.37 28.95 -4.00
CA ALA A 193 -7.89 27.72 -3.41
C ALA A 193 -9.37 27.51 -3.78
N ILE A 194 -10.18 28.57 -3.73
CA ILE A 194 -11.60 28.53 -4.11
C ILE A 194 -11.77 28.15 -5.59
N GLU A 195 -11.02 28.78 -6.51
CA GLU A 195 -11.04 28.45 -7.95
C GLU A 195 -10.58 27.01 -8.22
N THR A 196 -9.65 26.53 -7.39
CA THR A 196 -9.14 25.16 -7.46
C THR A 196 -10.23 24.13 -7.12
N LEU A 197 -11.10 24.39 -6.13
CA LEU A 197 -12.13 23.44 -5.71
C LEU A 197 -13.02 23.00 -6.88
N ASP A 198 -13.48 23.94 -7.70
CA ASP A 198 -14.33 23.64 -8.84
C ASP A 198 -13.61 22.85 -9.95
N SER A 199 -12.33 23.16 -10.19
CA SER A 199 -11.52 22.44 -11.17
C SER A 199 -11.39 20.95 -10.82
N PHE A 200 -11.19 20.64 -9.54
CA PHE A 200 -11.09 19.25 -9.06
C PHE A 200 -12.42 18.51 -9.06
N ARG A 201 -13.51 19.22 -8.77
CA ARG A 201 -14.86 18.68 -8.93
C ARG A 201 -15.10 18.24 -10.38
N ILE A 202 -14.68 19.03 -11.36
CA ILE A 202 -14.87 18.75 -12.78
C ILE A 202 -14.04 17.54 -13.23
N ILE A 203 -12.72 17.54 -12.99
CA ILE A 203 -11.86 16.45 -13.47
C ILE A 203 -12.20 15.12 -12.79
N GLY A 204 -12.52 15.14 -11.49
CA GLY A 204 -12.95 13.95 -10.77
C GLY A 204 -14.31 13.43 -11.26
N ASN A 205 -15.25 14.32 -11.64
CA ASN A 205 -16.51 13.91 -12.25
C ASN A 205 -16.31 13.31 -13.65
N PHE A 206 -15.41 13.86 -14.46
CA PHE A 206 -15.10 13.29 -15.76
C PHE A 206 -14.50 11.88 -15.61
N SER A 207 -13.48 11.74 -14.76
CA SER A 207 -12.81 10.46 -14.50
C SER A 207 -13.75 9.40 -13.91
N ALA A 208 -14.77 9.80 -13.15
CA ALA A 208 -15.70 8.87 -12.52
C ALA A 208 -16.90 8.48 -13.38
N HIS A 209 -17.38 9.35 -14.28
CA HIS A 209 -18.70 9.21 -14.89
C HIS A 209 -18.75 9.36 -16.41
N ARG A 210 -17.71 9.87 -17.07
CA ARG A 210 -17.74 10.10 -18.53
C ARG A 210 -17.14 8.90 -19.25
N ILE A 211 -17.97 8.13 -19.95
CA ILE A 211 -17.59 6.89 -20.65
C ILE A 211 -16.46 7.14 -21.69
N GLN A 212 -16.50 8.26 -22.40
CA GLN A 212 -15.54 8.57 -23.46
C GLN A 212 -14.32 9.38 -22.96
N TYR A 213 -14.14 9.54 -21.65
CA TYR A 213 -13.05 10.30 -21.06
C TYR A 213 -12.18 9.40 -20.19
N ASN A 214 -10.87 9.44 -20.43
CA ASN A 214 -9.87 8.93 -19.51
C ASN A 214 -8.86 10.05 -19.25
N ALA A 215 -8.63 10.38 -18.00
CA ALA A 215 -7.63 11.35 -17.59
C ALA A 215 -6.24 10.94 -18.13
N LYS A 216 -5.48 11.93 -18.54
CA LYS A 216 -4.09 11.78 -18.98
C LYS A 216 -3.17 12.45 -17.99
N ARG A 217 -1.88 12.07 -18.06
CA ARG A 217 -0.82 12.69 -17.25
C ARG A 217 -0.87 14.22 -17.27
N LYS A 218 -1.05 14.79 -18.47
CA LYS A 218 -1.09 16.25 -18.66
C LYS A 218 -2.26 16.90 -17.92
N ASP A 219 -3.41 16.22 -17.82
CA ASP A 219 -4.56 16.75 -17.09
C ASP A 219 -4.25 16.89 -15.60
N ILE A 220 -3.56 15.91 -15.00
CA ILE A 220 -3.12 15.97 -13.60
C ILE A 220 -1.97 16.97 -13.42
N GLU A 221 -0.99 17.00 -14.32
CA GLU A 221 0.15 17.92 -14.26
C GLU A 221 -0.27 19.39 -14.29
N ASN A 222 -1.26 19.73 -15.11
CA ASN A 222 -1.75 21.10 -15.23
C ASN A 222 -2.38 21.62 -13.92
N ILE A 223 -2.85 20.72 -13.05
CA ILE A 223 -3.62 21.08 -11.86
C ILE A 223 -2.91 20.74 -10.55
N LYS A 224 -1.85 19.92 -10.57
CA LYS A 224 -1.20 19.40 -9.35
C LYS A 224 -0.69 20.48 -8.40
N LEU A 225 -0.18 21.60 -8.93
CA LEU A 225 0.37 22.68 -8.10
C LEU A 225 -0.75 23.38 -7.32
N HIS A 226 -1.81 23.75 -8.03
CA HIS A 226 -3.00 24.36 -7.45
C HIS A 226 -3.67 23.43 -6.46
N TYR A 227 -3.75 22.12 -6.78
CA TYR A 227 -4.22 21.10 -5.85
C TYR A 227 -3.44 21.09 -4.54
N ARG A 228 -2.11 20.98 -4.61
CA ARG A 228 -1.24 20.90 -3.45
C ARG A 228 -1.46 22.11 -2.54
N MET A 229 -1.54 23.30 -3.13
CA MET A 229 -1.83 24.54 -2.40
C MET A 229 -3.20 24.48 -1.72
N ALA A 230 -4.27 24.08 -2.43
CA ALA A 230 -5.61 23.98 -1.85
C ALA A 230 -5.68 22.93 -0.72
N ILE A 231 -4.99 21.79 -0.86
CA ILE A 231 -4.88 20.77 0.19
C ILE A 231 -4.16 21.31 1.41
N GLU A 232 -3.07 22.06 1.22
CA GLU A 232 -2.34 22.69 2.32
C GLU A 232 -3.21 23.70 3.07
N GLU A 233 -3.93 24.58 2.37
CA GLU A 233 -4.88 25.50 3.01
C GLU A 233 -6.00 24.77 3.76
N LEU A 234 -6.58 23.72 3.17
CA LEU A 234 -7.62 22.93 3.83
C LEU A 234 -7.09 22.16 5.05
N LEU A 235 -5.82 21.74 5.07
CA LEU A 235 -5.20 21.13 6.25
C LEU A 235 -5.11 22.12 7.43
N TYR A 236 -4.84 23.40 7.15
CA TYR A 236 -4.88 24.46 8.17
C TYR A 236 -6.32 24.82 8.56
N ALA A 237 -7.23 24.97 7.58
CA ALA A 237 -8.63 25.28 7.84
C ALA A 237 -9.33 24.19 8.67
N SER A 238 -8.96 22.92 8.48
CA SER A 238 -9.43 21.79 9.28
C SER A 238 -8.73 21.62 10.64
N LYS A 239 -7.76 22.48 10.97
CA LYS A 239 -6.94 22.42 12.20
C LYS A 239 -6.21 21.08 12.37
N ILE A 240 -5.96 20.36 11.27
CA ILE A 240 -5.19 19.12 11.24
C ILE A 240 -3.70 19.43 11.28
N LYS A 241 -3.27 20.45 10.52
CA LYS A 241 -1.99 21.12 10.74
C LYS A 241 -2.19 22.36 11.61
N ARG A 242 -1.16 22.65 12.42
CA ARG A 242 -1.05 23.83 13.27
C ARG A 242 0.06 24.72 12.75
#